data_AF-A0A2D7PFX1-F1
#
_entry.id   AF-A0A2D7PFX1-F1
#
_cell.length_a   1.000
_cell.length_b   1.000
_cell.length_c   1.000
_cell.angle_alpha   90.00
_cell.angle_beta   90.00
_cell.angle_gamma   90.00
#
_symmetry.space_group_name_H-M   'P 1'
#
loop_
_entity.id
_entity.type
_entity.pdbx_description
1 polymer ?
#
loop_
_entity_poly.entity_id
_entity_poly.type
_entity_poly.pdbx_seq_one_letter_code
_entity_poly.pdbx_strand_id
1 'polypeptide(L)'
;MKPTKKDQKKFDLDLQYGQIREDAIAEMLTGKKIEVKSERGMWMQTGNICIEYESYGKPSGIEATEADYWFHNLCIKDKIFCTLIFRVQDLKKLVKKLDNIKTVSGGDHNASRMYLVNIQKLFTTDVFKTFEELKND
;
A
#
# COMPACT_ATOMS: atom_id res chain seq x y z
N MET A 1 -27.87 0.70 -23.91
CA MET A 1 -28.79 1.87 -23.87
C MET A 1 -27.94 3.13 -23.98
N LYS A 2 -28.29 4.08 -24.84
CA LYS A 2 -27.62 5.39 -24.89
C LYS A 2 -28.27 6.33 -23.85
N PRO A 3 -27.51 7.09 -23.04
CA PRO A 3 -28.08 7.93 -22.00
C PRO A 3 -28.86 9.12 -22.59
N THR A 4 -29.90 9.59 -21.89
CA THR A 4 -30.65 10.79 -22.29
C THR A 4 -29.93 12.08 -21.86
N LYS A 5 -30.31 13.27 -22.38
CA LYS A 5 -29.63 14.57 -22.13
C LYS A 5 -29.38 14.92 -20.65
N LYS A 6 -30.20 14.40 -19.72
CA LYS A 6 -30.02 14.61 -18.28
C LYS A 6 -28.98 13.65 -17.68
N ASP A 7 -28.86 12.45 -18.25
CA ASP A 7 -27.85 11.45 -17.92
C ASP A 7 -26.48 11.80 -18.51
N GLN A 8 -26.43 12.54 -19.63
CA GLN A 8 -25.18 13.00 -20.25
C GLN A 8 -24.35 13.85 -19.30
N LYS A 9 -24.93 14.82 -18.58
CA LYS A 9 -24.15 15.65 -17.63
C LYS A 9 -23.55 14.86 -16.47
N LYS A 10 -24.25 13.84 -15.97
CA LYS A 10 -23.76 12.99 -14.87
C LYS A 10 -22.73 11.97 -15.38
N PHE A 11 -22.98 11.41 -16.57
CA PHE A 11 -22.05 10.53 -17.28
C PHE A 11 -20.76 11.25 -17.68
N ASP A 12 -20.83 12.50 -18.13
CA ASP A 12 -19.67 13.32 -18.49
C ASP A 12 -18.83 13.66 -17.24
N LEU A 13 -19.47 13.93 -16.11
CA LEU A 13 -18.78 14.11 -14.83
C LEU A 13 -18.11 12.79 -14.38
N ASP A 14 -18.83 11.68 -14.40
CA ASP A 14 -18.30 10.35 -14.05
C ASP A 14 -17.17 9.92 -15.00
N LEU A 15 -17.25 10.25 -16.28
CA LEU A 15 -16.23 10.01 -17.31
C LEU A 15 -14.98 10.89 -17.08
N GLN A 16 -15.16 12.18 -16.77
CA GLN A 16 -14.05 13.06 -16.40
C GLN A 16 -13.38 12.61 -15.09
N TYR A 17 -14.14 12.19 -14.09
CA TYR A 17 -13.60 11.59 -12.86
C TYR A 17 -12.86 10.28 -13.14
N GLY A 18 -13.35 9.47 -14.07
CA GLY A 18 -12.66 8.27 -14.55
C GLY A 18 -11.31 8.61 -15.20
N GLN A 19 -11.31 9.54 -16.16
CA GLN A 19 -10.11 9.94 -16.90
C GLN A 19 -9.04 10.54 -15.98
N ILE A 20 -9.42 11.44 -15.05
CA ILE A 20 -8.48 12.02 -14.08
C ILE A 20 -7.84 10.94 -13.20
N ARG A 21 -8.58 9.88 -12.84
CA ARG A 21 -8.05 8.77 -12.04
C ARG A 21 -7.14 7.86 -12.86
N GLU A 22 -7.46 7.64 -14.13
CA GLU A 22 -6.61 6.90 -15.06
C GLU A 22 -5.28 7.63 -15.30
N ASP A 23 -5.33 8.96 -15.50
CA ASP A 23 -4.14 9.80 -15.66
C ASP A 23 -3.26 9.77 -14.40
N ALA A 24 -3.86 9.79 -13.21
CA ALA A 24 -3.12 9.65 -11.95
C ALA A 24 -2.44 8.27 -11.82
N ILE A 25 -3.10 7.19 -12.28
CA ILE A 25 -2.49 5.86 -12.34
C ILE A 25 -1.35 5.84 -13.36
N ALA A 26 -1.53 6.45 -14.52
CA ALA A 26 -0.49 6.56 -15.54
C ALA A 26 0.73 7.33 -15.04
N GLU A 27 0.52 8.47 -14.36
CA GLU A 27 1.60 9.25 -13.74
C GLU A 27 2.33 8.42 -12.67
N MET A 28 1.60 7.70 -11.81
CA MET A 28 2.18 6.81 -10.81
C MET A 28 3.08 5.74 -11.44
N LEU A 29 2.67 5.15 -12.56
CA LEU A 29 3.42 4.07 -13.20
C LEU A 29 4.58 4.54 -14.08
N THR A 30 4.53 5.78 -14.60
CA THR A 30 5.51 6.28 -15.58
C THR A 30 6.43 7.36 -15.04
N GLY A 31 5.99 8.14 -14.04
CA GLY A 31 6.70 9.32 -13.55
C GLY A 31 7.20 9.22 -12.11
N LYS A 32 7.04 8.08 -11.44
CA LYS A 32 7.35 7.91 -10.01
C LYS A 32 8.24 6.69 -9.76
N LYS A 33 9.03 6.74 -8.69
CA LYS A 33 9.85 5.61 -8.23
C LYS A 33 8.97 4.63 -7.46
N ILE A 34 9.10 3.34 -7.75
CA ILE A 34 8.30 2.28 -7.14
C ILE A 34 9.22 1.25 -6.47
N GLU A 35 8.97 0.98 -5.19
CA GLU A 35 9.53 -0.17 -4.47
C GLU A 35 8.53 -1.33 -4.59
N VAL A 36 8.99 -2.49 -5.08
CA VAL A 36 8.15 -3.69 -5.21
C VAL A 36 8.61 -4.75 -4.21
N LYS A 37 7.68 -5.24 -3.39
CA LYS A 37 7.85 -6.43 -2.53
C LYS A 37 6.83 -7.48 -2.90
N SER A 38 7.23 -8.74 -2.81
CA SER A 38 6.35 -9.86 -3.12
C SER A 38 6.34 -10.85 -1.97
N GLU A 39 5.16 -11.10 -1.43
CA GLU A 39 4.96 -12.06 -0.35
C GLU A 39 4.33 -13.36 -0.84
N ARG A 40 4.95 -14.47 -0.43
CA ARG A 40 4.52 -15.81 -0.78
C ARG A 40 4.08 -16.53 0.49
N GLY A 41 2.84 -17.04 0.50
CA GLY A 41 2.40 -18.02 1.49
C GLY A 41 1.91 -17.43 2.81
N MET A 42 2.78 -16.80 3.60
CA MET A 42 2.51 -16.51 5.01
C MET A 42 1.33 -15.56 5.25
N TRP A 43 1.11 -14.61 4.34
CA TRP A 43 -0.04 -13.71 4.40
C TRP A 43 -1.38 -14.44 4.31
N MET A 44 -1.46 -15.57 3.61
CA MET A 44 -2.70 -16.37 3.52
C MET A 44 -3.02 -17.09 4.83
N GLN A 45 -1.98 -17.54 5.54
CA GLN A 45 -2.16 -18.29 6.79
C GLN A 45 -2.40 -17.37 7.98
N THR A 46 -1.71 -16.23 8.01
CA THR A 46 -1.68 -15.34 9.18
C THR A 46 -2.53 -14.08 9.00
N GLY A 47 -2.89 -13.74 7.76
CA GLY A 47 -3.51 -12.46 7.42
C GLY A 47 -2.58 -11.26 7.55
N ASN A 48 -1.28 -11.46 7.82
CA ASN A 48 -0.31 -10.38 8.01
C ASN A 48 0.61 -10.24 6.81
N ILE A 49 0.98 -8.99 6.51
CA ILE A 49 2.07 -8.61 5.60
C ILE A 49 3.23 -8.03 6.40
N CYS A 50 4.41 -8.10 5.81
CA CYS A 50 5.67 -7.65 6.36
C CYS A 50 6.10 -6.35 5.70
N ILE A 51 6.27 -5.31 6.50
CA ILE A 51 6.87 -4.05 6.06
C ILE A 51 8.27 -3.97 6.68
N GLU A 52 9.30 -4.27 5.89
CA GLU A 52 10.70 -4.20 6.32
C GLU A 52 11.12 -2.74 6.58
N TYR A 53 11.86 -2.52 7.66
CA TYR A 53 12.38 -1.20 8.03
C TYR A 53 13.87 -1.19 8.41
N GLU A 54 14.50 -2.34 8.59
CA GLU A 54 15.91 -2.45 8.99
C GLU A 54 16.55 -3.72 8.40
N SER A 55 17.84 -3.65 8.06
CA SER A 55 18.67 -4.80 7.72
C SER A 55 20.08 -4.61 8.27
N TYR A 56 20.62 -5.63 8.96
CA TYR A 56 21.94 -5.60 9.61
C TYR A 56 22.15 -4.37 10.53
N GLY A 57 21.11 -3.97 11.28
CA GLY A 57 21.16 -2.82 12.19
C GLY A 57 21.15 -1.45 11.50
N LYS A 58 20.94 -1.40 10.18
CA LYS A 58 20.86 -0.16 9.40
C LYS A 58 19.44 0.03 8.85
N PRO A 59 18.98 1.28 8.67
CA PRO A 59 17.71 1.55 8.00
C PRO A 59 17.63 0.84 6.64
N SER A 60 16.51 0.18 6.38
CA SER A 60 16.20 -0.53 5.12
C SER A 60 14.72 -0.36 4.79
N GLY A 61 14.29 -0.85 3.63
CA GLY A 61 12.88 -0.90 3.23
C GLY A 61 12.17 0.44 3.41
N ILE A 62 11.09 0.46 4.17
CA ILE A 62 10.25 1.65 4.36
C ILE A 62 10.97 2.83 5.05
N GLU A 63 12.06 2.57 5.77
CA GLU A 63 12.82 3.63 6.44
C GLU A 63 13.92 4.23 5.56
N ALA A 64 14.37 3.53 4.51
CA ALA A 64 15.48 3.96 3.66
C ALA A 64 15.13 4.15 2.17
N THR A 65 14.01 3.61 1.69
CA THR A 65 13.65 3.71 0.26
C THR A 65 13.39 5.15 -0.16
N GLU A 66 13.83 5.49 -1.37
CA GLU A 66 13.52 6.77 -2.05
C GLU A 66 12.29 6.65 -2.96
N ALA A 67 11.59 5.50 -2.93
CA ALA A 67 10.40 5.30 -3.75
C ALA A 67 9.26 6.21 -3.30
N ASP A 68 8.48 6.66 -4.28
CA ASP A 68 7.23 7.39 -4.04
C ASP A 68 6.12 6.41 -3.62
N TYR A 69 6.11 5.21 -4.23
CA TYR A 69 5.09 4.19 -4.01
C TYR A 69 5.68 2.84 -3.61
N TRP A 70 4.93 2.15 -2.73
CA TRP A 70 5.20 0.81 -2.25
C TRP A 70 4.16 -0.16 -2.83
N PHE A 71 4.63 -1.10 -3.64
CA PHE A 71 3.81 -2.12 -4.26
C PHE A 71 4.04 -3.43 -3.50
N HIS A 72 3.00 -3.94 -2.85
CA HIS A 72 3.05 -5.16 -2.07
C HIS A 72 2.22 -6.25 -2.75
N ASN A 73 2.90 -7.12 -3.48
CA ASN A 73 2.29 -8.23 -4.21
C ASN A 73 1.99 -9.39 -3.26
N LEU A 74 0.73 -9.75 -3.15
CA LEU A 74 0.24 -10.94 -2.49
C LEU A 74 0.21 -12.08 -3.50
N CYS A 75 1.13 -13.03 -3.38
CA CYS A 75 1.27 -14.14 -4.31
C CYS A 75 0.60 -15.42 -3.77
N ILE A 76 -0.13 -16.11 -4.65
CA ILE A 76 -0.60 -17.48 -4.44
C ILE A 76 0.18 -18.38 -5.41
N LYS A 77 1.07 -19.21 -4.87
CA LYS A 77 2.07 -19.95 -5.66
C LYS A 77 2.87 -18.95 -6.52
N ASP A 78 2.87 -19.13 -7.83
CA ASP A 78 3.63 -18.31 -8.79
C ASP A 78 2.80 -17.17 -9.41
N LYS A 79 1.57 -16.96 -8.96
CA LYS A 79 0.70 -15.91 -9.48
C LYS A 79 0.52 -14.78 -8.47
N ILE A 80 0.56 -13.55 -8.96
CA ILE A 80 0.11 -12.38 -8.19
C ILE A 80 -1.41 -12.47 -8.10
N PHE A 81 -1.92 -12.59 -6.88
CA PHE A 81 -3.35 -12.58 -6.60
C PHE A 81 -3.88 -11.15 -6.46
N CYS A 82 -3.14 -10.31 -5.74
CA CYS A 82 -3.49 -8.91 -5.51
C CYS A 82 -2.21 -8.10 -5.31
N THR A 83 -2.22 -6.84 -5.73
CA THR A 83 -1.18 -5.87 -5.41
C THR A 83 -1.81 -4.76 -4.58
N LEU A 84 -1.32 -4.58 -3.36
CA LEU A 84 -1.65 -3.41 -2.55
C LEU A 84 -0.66 -2.29 -2.88
N ILE A 85 -1.17 -1.11 -3.20
CA ILE A 85 -0.37 0.04 -3.57
C ILE A 85 -0.54 1.11 -2.51
N PHE A 86 0.58 1.60 -1.96
CA PHE A 86 0.60 2.67 -0.98
C PHE A 86 1.56 3.77 -1.41
N ARG A 87 1.28 5.03 -1.07
CA ARG A 87 2.34 6.04 -1.04
C ARG A 87 3.29 5.70 0.11
N VAL A 88 4.60 5.73 -0.13
CA VAL A 88 5.61 5.35 0.88
C VAL A 88 5.48 6.20 2.14
N GLN A 89 5.30 7.52 1.98
CA GLN A 89 5.15 8.44 3.11
C GLN A 89 3.93 8.09 3.98
N ASP A 90 2.79 7.81 3.34
CA ASP A 90 1.56 7.45 4.04
C ASP A 90 1.69 6.11 4.76
N LEU A 91 2.25 5.10 4.09
CA LEU A 91 2.49 3.79 4.68
C LEU A 91 3.41 3.90 5.90
N LYS A 92 4.49 4.68 5.78
CA LYS A 92 5.45 4.95 6.87
C LYS A 92 4.78 5.60 8.07
N LYS A 93 3.91 6.59 7.86
CA LYS A 93 3.13 7.23 8.95
C LYS A 93 2.13 6.24 9.56
N LEU A 94 1.44 5.48 8.72
CA LEU A 94 0.43 4.51 9.15
C LEU A 94 1.03 3.43 10.05
N VAL A 95 2.10 2.75 9.64
CA VAL A 95 2.71 1.68 10.44
C VAL A 95 3.24 2.17 11.80
N LYS A 96 3.60 3.46 11.91
CA LYS A 96 4.03 4.08 13.18
C LYS A 96 2.87 4.42 14.12
N LYS A 97 1.69 4.71 13.57
CA LYS A 97 0.48 5.04 14.35
C LYS A 97 -0.39 3.82 14.67
N LEU A 98 -0.18 2.69 14.01
CA LEU A 98 -0.90 1.45 14.32
C LEU A 98 -0.51 0.94 15.71
N ASP A 99 -1.48 0.96 16.63
CA ASP A 99 -1.31 0.41 17.97
C ASP A 99 -0.93 -1.07 17.93
N ASN A 100 0.01 -1.45 18.82
CA ASN A 100 0.44 -2.83 19.04
C ASN A 100 0.97 -3.54 17.78
N ILE A 101 1.63 -2.81 16.88
CA ILE A 101 2.27 -3.42 15.71
C ILE A 101 3.40 -4.36 16.15
N LYS A 102 3.30 -5.63 15.76
CA LYS A 102 4.31 -6.63 16.13
C LYS A 102 5.55 -6.45 15.25
N THR A 103 6.72 -6.43 15.88
CA THR A 103 8.00 -6.45 15.19
C THR A 103 8.59 -7.86 15.21
N VAL A 104 9.12 -8.32 14.09
CA VAL A 104 9.80 -9.62 13.99
C VAL A 104 11.11 -9.48 13.21
N SER A 105 12.02 -10.43 13.44
CA SER A 105 13.20 -10.64 12.60
C SER A 105 12.89 -11.66 11.50
N GLY A 106 13.48 -11.46 10.33
CA GLY A 106 13.33 -12.33 9.17
C GLY A 106 14.39 -12.04 8.10
N GLY A 107 14.15 -12.51 6.89
CA GLY A 107 15.13 -12.43 5.79
C GLY A 107 16.32 -13.38 6.00
N ASP A 108 17.34 -13.23 5.14
CA ASP A 108 18.53 -14.06 5.22
C ASP A 108 19.24 -13.83 6.55
N HIS A 109 19.62 -14.92 7.21
CA HIS A 109 20.27 -14.91 8.53
C HIS A 109 19.46 -14.22 9.64
N ASN A 110 18.14 -14.03 9.46
CA ASN A 110 17.30 -13.22 10.37
C ASN A 110 17.83 -11.79 10.60
N ALA A 111 18.54 -11.24 9.60
CA ALA A 111 19.20 -9.94 9.72
C ALA A 111 18.27 -8.75 9.45
N SER A 112 17.09 -8.98 8.89
CA SER A 112 16.09 -7.93 8.62
C SER A 112 15.07 -7.83 9.74
N ARG A 113 14.60 -6.61 10.04
CA ARG A 113 13.47 -6.36 10.93
C ARG A 113 12.28 -5.80 10.16
N MET A 114 11.11 -6.26 10.53
CA MET A 114 9.87 -5.93 9.83
C MET A 114 8.69 -5.80 10.78
N TYR A 115 7.78 -4.91 10.41
CA TYR A 115 6.46 -4.79 11.01
C TYR A 115 5.53 -5.85 10.43
N LEU A 116 4.84 -6.60 11.29
CA LEU A 116 3.73 -7.46 10.90
C LEU A 116 2.43 -6.67 10.97
N VAL A 117 1.85 -6.41 9.81
CA VAL A 117 0.63 -5.63 9.65
C VAL A 117 -0.48 -6.56 9.19
N ASN A 118 -1.55 -6.67 9.98
CA ASN A 118 -2.72 -7.43 9.56
C ASN A 118 -3.46 -6.68 8.43
N ILE A 119 -3.69 -7.35 7.31
CA ILE A 119 -4.35 -6.76 6.14
C ILE A 119 -5.74 -6.24 6.51
N GLN A 120 -6.52 -6.98 7.31
CA GLN A 120 -7.87 -6.54 7.70
C GLN A 120 -7.81 -5.28 8.55
N LYS A 121 -6.81 -5.15 9.43
CA LYS A 121 -6.60 -3.94 10.24
C LYS A 121 -6.32 -2.70 9.39
N LEU A 122 -5.68 -2.82 8.23
CA LEU A 122 -5.45 -1.69 7.32
C LEU A 122 -6.75 -1.05 6.80
N PHE A 123 -7.87 -1.77 6.87
CA PHE A 123 -9.16 -1.33 6.37
C PHE A 123 -10.22 -1.20 7.48
N THR A 124 -9.79 -1.00 8.73
CA THR A 124 -10.71 -0.69 9.84
C THR A 124 -10.98 0.81 9.92
N THR A 125 -12.14 1.15 10.50
CA THR A 125 -12.59 2.54 10.66
C THR A 125 -11.58 3.42 11.39
N ASP A 126 -10.88 2.89 12.40
CA ASP A 126 -9.91 3.66 13.18
C ASP A 126 -8.65 4.00 12.36
N VAL A 127 -8.27 3.12 11.42
CA VAL A 127 -7.21 3.42 10.46
C VAL A 127 -7.63 4.53 9.49
N PHE A 128 -8.89 4.53 9.04
CA PHE A 128 -9.39 5.61 8.18
C PHE A 128 -9.41 6.97 8.89
N LYS A 129 -9.84 7.01 10.16
CA LYS A 129 -9.76 8.23 10.99
C LYS A 129 -8.31 8.71 11.12
N THR A 130 -7.41 7.79 11.45
CA THR A 130 -5.97 8.09 11.55
C THR A 130 -5.43 8.66 10.23
N PHE A 131 -5.86 8.11 9.09
CA PHE A 131 -5.45 8.58 7.77
C PHE A 131 -6.02 9.96 7.41
N GLU A 132 -7.26 10.26 7.81
CA GLU A 132 -7.86 11.59 7.64
C GLU A 132 -7.15 12.65 8.49
N GLU A 133 -6.81 12.33 9.74
CA GLU A 133 -5.99 13.20 10.60
C GLU A 133 -4.64 13.51 9.97
N LEU A 134 -3.99 12.50 9.37
CA LEU A 134 -2.70 12.64 8.69
C LEU A 134 -2.71 13.55 7.46
N LYS A 135 -3.88 13.84 6.88
CA LYS A 135 -4.01 14.81 5.77
C LYS A 135 -4.10 16.25 6.26
N ASN A 136 -4.42 16.44 7.54
CA ASN A 136 -4.60 17.75 8.16
C ASN A 136 -3.33 18.24 8.91
N ASP A 137 -2.30 17.39 9.00
CA ASP A 137 -0.95 17.66 9.52
C ASP A 137 0.05 17.96 8.38
#